data_AF-G3XTR4-F1
#
_entry.id   AF-G3XTR4-F1
#
_cell.length_a   1.000
_cell.length_b   1.000
_cell.length_c   1.000
_cell.angle_alpha   90.00
_cell.angle_beta   90.00
_cell.angle_gamma   90.00
#
_symmetry.space_group_name_H-M   'P 1'
#
loop_
_entity.id
_entity.type
_entity.pdbx_description
1 polymer ?
#
loop_
_entity_poly.entity_id
_entity_poly.type
_entity_poly.pdbx_seq_one_letter_code
_entity_poly.pdbx_strand_id
1 'polypeptide(L)'
;MSAPPAGGDQNRGPALVAIYWAEASFAILAVALRIYGRKLINGFGADDYMMVFTLALFITLAAFVTYLADQGGCRHLYYLTTDQQLLVVKFNWITQVWGIFGFATGKSSVALQIMRILGPNDNWMKWLLWFLMISTTIFCGLDCLFGFVQCDPPRALWEPWIPHTCWNTNVQANFAIFISALPTAWNVLVDLVLAALPIPIIWRTSLTLKQRIATCTLLGLGPLAAAFGLVKIQYLAGLKERSDLTWQTYNLYVWSGSELFVIIICGCVPPMRPIFTNLFGRKSQFTGYYESSSGYKRQHNYKLSTLGSSQPVQSQDEDTEALHSRVEGPGSHLPQSRFSENAIYREVNISIENGPK
;
A
#
# COMPACT_ATOMS: atom_id res chain seq x y z
N MET A 1 -7.98 -2.91 50.39
CA MET A 1 -8.76 -3.52 49.29
C MET A 1 -9.47 -2.38 48.57
N SER A 2 -9.39 -2.32 47.24
CA SER A 2 -10.18 -1.37 46.45
C SER A 2 -11.68 -1.68 46.60
N ALA A 3 -12.53 -0.65 46.45
CA ALA A 3 -13.97 -0.86 46.39
C ALA A 3 -14.33 -1.67 45.13
N PRO A 4 -15.37 -2.53 45.16
CA PRO A 4 -15.80 -3.26 43.97
C PRO A 4 -16.28 -2.26 42.89
N PRO A 5 -15.87 -2.45 41.63
CA PRO A 5 -16.23 -1.53 40.55
C PRO A 5 -17.73 -1.56 40.25
N ALA A 6 -18.27 -0.39 39.85
CA ALA A 6 -19.68 -0.24 39.54
C ALA A 6 -20.04 -1.03 38.27
N GLY A 7 -20.93 -2.03 38.40
CA GLY A 7 -21.41 -2.85 37.28
C GLY A 7 -21.26 -4.37 37.48
N GLY A 8 -20.49 -4.82 38.49
CA GLY A 8 -20.27 -6.25 38.79
C GLY A 8 -19.23 -6.93 37.88
N ASP A 9 -19.12 -8.27 37.95
CA ASP A 9 -18.25 -9.04 37.04
C ASP A 9 -18.88 -9.14 35.65
N GLN A 10 -18.55 -8.17 34.78
CA GLN A 10 -18.94 -8.18 33.38
C GLN A 10 -17.79 -8.63 32.48
N ASN A 11 -18.04 -9.63 31.64
CA ASN A 11 -17.07 -10.12 30.66
C ASN A 11 -17.40 -9.64 29.25
N ARG A 12 -16.65 -8.65 28.75
CA ARG A 12 -16.76 -8.15 27.37
C ARG A 12 -15.81 -8.84 26.37
N GLY A 13 -14.99 -9.79 26.83
CA GLY A 13 -14.02 -10.51 26.01
C GLY A 13 -14.63 -11.22 24.79
N PRO A 14 -15.70 -12.02 24.95
CA PRO A 14 -16.33 -12.71 23.82
C PRO A 14 -16.86 -11.76 22.73
N ALA A 15 -17.36 -10.58 23.12
CA ALA A 15 -17.81 -9.57 22.17
C ALA A 15 -16.64 -8.99 21.36
N LEU A 16 -15.50 -8.71 22.02
CA LEU A 16 -14.29 -8.24 21.35
C LEU A 16 -13.76 -9.27 20.34
N VAL A 17 -13.71 -10.55 20.74
CA VAL A 17 -13.29 -11.66 19.87
C VAL A 17 -14.21 -11.80 18.65
N ALA A 18 -15.53 -11.71 18.85
CA ALA A 18 -16.49 -11.76 17.75
C ALA A 18 -16.30 -10.61 16.73
N ILE A 19 -16.02 -9.39 17.20
CA ILE A 19 -15.72 -8.23 16.34
C ILE A 19 -14.45 -8.49 15.52
N TYR A 20 -13.34 -8.83 16.16
CA TYR A 20 -12.05 -9.05 15.49
C TYR A 20 -12.11 -10.16 14.43
N TRP A 21 -12.77 -11.29 14.72
CA TRP A 21 -12.88 -12.38 13.74
C TRP A 21 -13.88 -12.08 12.61
N ALA A 22 -14.93 -11.29 12.86
CA ALA A 22 -15.81 -10.79 11.81
C ALA A 22 -15.05 -9.84 10.87
N GLU A 23 -14.35 -8.84 11.42
CA GLU A 23 -13.50 -7.91 10.65
C GLU A 23 -12.41 -8.67 9.87
N ALA A 24 -11.74 -9.64 10.50
CA ALA A 24 -10.73 -10.47 9.83
C ALA A 24 -11.32 -11.27 8.66
N SER A 25 -12.53 -11.82 8.81
CA SER A 25 -13.21 -12.55 7.74
C SER A 25 -13.50 -11.67 6.52
N PHE A 26 -13.99 -10.44 6.76
CA PHE A 26 -14.21 -9.46 5.69
C PHE A 26 -12.88 -8.96 5.08
N ALA A 27 -11.84 -8.77 5.89
CA ALA A 27 -10.51 -8.37 5.43
C ALA A 27 -9.85 -9.44 4.53
N ILE A 28 -9.93 -10.72 4.92
CA ILE A 28 -9.46 -11.86 4.11
C ILE A 28 -10.16 -11.86 2.75
N LEU A 29 -11.50 -11.72 2.74
CA LEU A 29 -12.27 -11.67 1.49
C LEU A 29 -11.86 -10.49 0.60
N ALA A 30 -11.69 -9.29 1.18
CA ALA A 30 -11.29 -8.10 0.44
C ALA A 30 -9.87 -8.24 -0.17
N VAL A 31 -8.91 -8.77 0.58
CA VAL A 31 -7.55 -9.03 0.10
C VAL A 31 -7.52 -10.15 -0.96
N ALA A 32 -8.32 -11.20 -0.80
CA ALA A 32 -8.46 -12.25 -1.81
C ALA A 32 -9.03 -11.70 -3.14
N LEU A 33 -10.06 -10.85 -3.07
CA LEU A 33 -10.57 -10.14 -4.24
C LEU A 33 -9.49 -9.24 -4.85
N ARG A 34 -8.74 -8.48 -4.04
CA ARG A 34 -7.62 -7.66 -4.52
C ARG A 34 -6.59 -8.50 -5.30
N ILE A 35 -6.14 -9.63 -4.75
CA ILE A 35 -5.18 -10.54 -5.40
C ILE A 35 -5.74 -11.08 -6.72
N TYR A 36 -6.99 -11.50 -6.74
CA TYR A 36 -7.66 -11.97 -7.97
C TYR A 36 -7.74 -10.87 -9.05
N GLY A 37 -8.10 -9.65 -8.65
CA GLY A 37 -8.14 -8.48 -9.54
C GLY A 37 -6.77 -8.10 -10.10
N ARG A 38 -5.70 -8.23 -9.31
CA ARG A 38 -4.31 -8.03 -9.77
C ARG A 38 -3.83 -9.14 -10.71
N LYS A 39 -4.17 -10.40 -10.43
CA LYS A 39 -3.84 -11.55 -11.28
C LYS A 39 -4.46 -11.42 -12.67
N LEU A 40 -5.70 -10.93 -12.74
CA LEU A 40 -6.43 -10.70 -14.00
C LEU A 40 -5.76 -9.66 -14.93
N ILE A 41 -4.92 -8.76 -14.38
CA ILE A 41 -4.20 -7.73 -15.14
C ILE A 41 -2.67 -7.93 -15.13
N ASN A 42 -2.18 -9.09 -14.65
CA ASN A 42 -0.76 -9.39 -14.43
C ASN A 42 0.01 -8.26 -13.71
N GLY A 43 -0.67 -7.60 -12.75
CA GLY A 43 -0.25 -6.31 -12.22
C GLY A 43 0.20 -6.33 -10.76
N PHE A 44 0.86 -7.38 -10.29
CA PHE A 44 1.40 -7.40 -8.92
C PHE A 44 2.42 -6.27 -8.68
N GLY A 45 2.39 -5.67 -7.50
CA GLY A 45 3.36 -4.65 -7.07
C GLY A 45 3.68 -4.74 -5.59
N ALA A 46 4.64 -3.93 -5.13
CA ALA A 46 5.01 -3.83 -3.71
C ALA A 46 3.80 -3.48 -2.81
N ASP A 47 2.82 -2.73 -3.36
CA ASP A 47 1.58 -2.40 -2.68
C ASP A 47 0.76 -3.65 -2.30
N ASP A 48 0.77 -4.70 -3.12
CA ASP A 48 0.05 -5.94 -2.86
C ASP A 48 0.71 -6.79 -1.76
N TYR A 49 2.03 -6.93 -1.78
CA TYR A 49 2.79 -7.65 -0.74
C TYR A 49 2.63 -7.00 0.64
N MET A 50 2.72 -5.66 0.71
CA MET A 50 2.52 -4.92 1.96
C MET A 50 1.09 -5.07 2.51
N MET A 51 0.08 -5.19 1.64
CA MET A 51 -1.31 -5.43 2.07
C MET A 51 -1.49 -6.85 2.63
N VAL A 52 -0.90 -7.88 1.99
CA VAL A 52 -0.92 -9.26 2.50
C VAL A 52 -0.20 -9.37 3.84
N PHE A 53 0.94 -8.68 4.00
CA PHE A 53 1.65 -8.60 5.28
C PHE A 53 0.79 -7.91 6.36
N THR A 54 0.13 -6.80 6.03
CA THR A 54 -0.81 -6.11 6.93
C THR A 54 -1.94 -7.03 7.39
N LEU A 55 -2.51 -7.83 6.49
CA LEU A 55 -3.52 -8.84 6.84
C LEU A 55 -2.98 -9.91 7.80
N ALA A 56 -1.75 -10.39 7.58
CA ALA A 56 -1.11 -11.35 8.48
C ALA A 56 -0.90 -10.78 9.89
N LEU A 57 -0.50 -9.50 9.99
CA LEU A 57 -0.39 -8.78 11.27
C LEU A 57 -1.77 -8.66 11.95
N PHE A 58 -2.83 -8.36 11.19
CA PHE A 58 -4.19 -8.23 11.74
C PHE A 58 -4.76 -9.57 12.25
N ILE A 59 -4.55 -10.68 11.51
CA ILE A 59 -4.93 -12.02 11.98
C ILE A 59 -4.13 -12.41 13.23
N THR A 60 -2.83 -12.09 13.25
CA THR A 60 -1.97 -12.31 14.43
C THR A 60 -2.46 -11.52 15.64
N LEU A 61 -2.84 -10.25 15.45
CA LEU A 61 -3.47 -9.42 16.47
C LEU A 61 -4.79 -10.03 16.98
N ALA A 62 -5.67 -10.51 16.09
CA ALA A 62 -6.93 -11.16 16.46
C ALA A 62 -6.70 -12.43 17.31
N ALA A 63 -5.66 -13.23 16.99
CA ALA A 63 -5.28 -14.39 17.80
C ALA A 63 -4.78 -13.98 19.20
N PHE A 64 -3.91 -12.96 19.30
CA PHE A 64 -3.44 -12.44 20.60
C PHE A 64 -4.57 -11.81 21.43
N VAL A 65 -5.51 -11.10 20.79
CA VAL A 65 -6.72 -10.56 21.45
C VAL A 65 -7.64 -11.69 21.93
N THR A 66 -7.73 -12.80 21.19
CA THR A 66 -8.50 -13.99 21.60
C THR A 66 -7.91 -14.61 22.87
N TYR A 67 -6.58 -14.77 22.94
CA TYR A 67 -5.91 -15.24 24.15
C TYR A 67 -6.07 -14.26 25.33
N LEU A 68 -5.91 -12.96 25.08
CA LEU A 68 -6.10 -11.92 26.11
C LEU A 68 -7.54 -11.92 26.67
N ALA A 69 -8.55 -12.13 25.82
CA ALA A 69 -9.95 -12.21 26.23
C ALA A 69 -10.26 -13.47 27.06
N ASP A 70 -9.66 -14.62 26.70
CA ASP A 70 -9.76 -15.87 27.46
C ASP A 70 -9.18 -15.73 28.87
N GLN A 71 -8.02 -15.07 29.01
CA GLN A 71 -7.39 -14.77 30.30
C GLN A 71 -8.11 -13.66 31.11
N GLY A 72 -9.28 -13.19 30.65
CA GLY A 72 -10.11 -12.20 31.36
C GLY A 72 -9.79 -10.74 31.04
N GLY A 73 -8.97 -10.46 30.03
CA GLY A 73 -8.47 -9.13 29.66
C GLY A 73 -9.48 -8.11 29.13
N CYS A 74 -10.78 -8.34 29.34
CA CYS A 74 -11.87 -7.39 29.09
C CYS A 74 -12.89 -7.34 30.25
N ARG A 75 -12.52 -7.88 31.41
CA ARG A 75 -13.22 -7.74 32.71
C ARG A 75 -12.53 -6.67 33.56
N HIS A 76 -13.13 -6.27 34.67
CA HIS A 76 -12.44 -5.43 35.66
C HIS A 76 -11.28 -6.20 36.29
N LEU A 77 -10.15 -5.52 36.51
CA LEU A 77 -8.92 -6.16 37.02
C LEU A 77 -9.13 -6.78 38.42
N TYR A 78 -10.07 -6.21 39.19
CA TYR A 78 -10.51 -6.67 40.51
C TYR A 78 -10.95 -8.14 40.58
N TYR A 79 -11.55 -8.68 39.52
CA TYR A 79 -12.09 -10.06 39.52
C TYR A 79 -11.11 -11.13 38.99
N LEU A 80 -9.91 -10.72 38.54
CA LEU A 80 -8.89 -11.64 38.02
C LEU A 80 -7.96 -12.12 39.13
N THR A 81 -7.50 -13.37 39.05
CA THR A 81 -6.41 -13.85 39.90
C THR A 81 -5.11 -13.11 39.57
N THR A 82 -4.15 -13.07 40.51
CA THR A 82 -2.86 -12.40 40.29
C THR A 82 -2.19 -12.89 39.01
N ASP A 83 -2.13 -14.20 38.76
CA ASP A 83 -1.53 -14.77 37.55
C ASP A 83 -2.23 -14.31 36.26
N GLN A 84 -3.57 -14.24 36.27
CA GLN A 84 -4.35 -13.74 35.14
C GLN A 84 -4.09 -12.25 34.88
N GLN A 85 -4.00 -11.42 35.92
CA GLN A 85 -3.69 -9.99 35.78
C GLN A 85 -2.35 -9.79 35.06
N LEU A 86 -1.36 -10.64 35.36
CA LEU A 86 -0.01 -10.54 34.79
C LEU A 86 0.04 -10.99 33.33
N LEU A 87 -0.66 -12.08 32.99
CA LEU A 87 -0.83 -12.51 31.61
C LEU A 87 -1.58 -11.45 30.80
N VAL A 88 -2.67 -10.89 31.33
CA VAL A 88 -3.44 -9.82 30.67
C VAL A 88 -2.59 -8.58 30.42
N VAL A 89 -1.87 -8.06 31.43
CA VAL A 89 -1.02 -6.87 31.26
C VAL A 89 0.12 -7.13 30.27
N LYS A 90 0.77 -8.30 30.35
CA LYS A 90 1.83 -8.71 29.41
C LYS A 90 1.32 -8.78 27.97
N PHE A 91 0.22 -9.49 27.74
CA PHE A 91 -0.35 -9.61 26.39
C PHE A 91 -0.90 -8.28 25.89
N ASN A 92 -1.37 -7.39 26.77
CA ASN A 92 -1.81 -6.04 26.42
C ASN A 92 -0.68 -5.15 25.88
N TRP A 93 0.57 -5.35 26.33
CA TRP A 93 1.73 -4.70 25.71
C TRP A 93 2.10 -5.34 24.37
N ILE A 94 2.01 -6.68 24.26
CA ILE A 94 2.34 -7.41 23.03
C ILE A 94 1.37 -7.08 21.88
N THR A 95 0.05 -7.07 22.14
CA THR A 95 -0.99 -6.76 21.14
C THR A 95 -0.82 -5.37 20.52
N GLN A 96 -0.47 -4.36 21.33
CA GLN A 96 -0.27 -3.00 20.85
C GLN A 96 0.81 -2.94 19.75
N VAL A 97 1.91 -3.68 19.91
CA VAL A 97 2.99 -3.77 18.90
C VAL A 97 2.48 -4.28 17.56
N TRP A 98 1.69 -5.35 17.54
CA TRP A 98 1.09 -5.90 16.32
C TRP A 98 0.13 -4.91 15.65
N GLY A 99 -0.64 -4.15 16.44
CA GLY A 99 -1.50 -3.07 15.95
C GLY A 99 -0.70 -1.93 15.30
N ILE A 100 0.35 -1.45 15.99
CA ILE A 100 1.23 -0.36 15.52
C ILE A 100 1.90 -0.72 14.19
N PHE A 101 2.45 -1.94 14.08
CA PHE A 101 3.01 -2.41 12.81
C PHE A 101 1.94 -2.53 11.72
N GLY A 102 0.74 -3.03 12.05
CA GLY A 102 -0.39 -3.10 11.12
C GLY A 102 -0.77 -1.73 10.55
N PHE A 103 -0.83 -0.69 11.38
CA PHE A 103 -1.08 0.68 10.93
C PHE A 103 0.00 1.17 9.96
N ALA A 104 1.28 1.04 10.33
CA ALA A 104 2.40 1.48 9.51
C ALA A 104 2.43 0.78 8.13
N THR A 105 2.24 -0.54 8.10
CA THR A 105 2.29 -1.32 6.85
C THR A 105 1.04 -1.12 6.00
N GLY A 106 -0.14 -0.98 6.62
CA GLY A 106 -1.41 -0.73 5.94
C GLY A 106 -1.44 0.64 5.27
N LYS A 107 -1.13 1.70 6.02
CA LYS A 107 -0.99 3.07 5.51
C LYS A 107 0.09 3.14 4.40
N SER A 108 1.20 2.41 4.55
CA SER A 108 2.24 2.31 3.51
C SER A 108 1.78 1.61 2.23
N SER A 109 0.99 0.54 2.33
CA SER A 109 0.41 -0.14 1.16
C SER A 109 -0.54 0.80 0.40
N VAL A 110 -1.39 1.54 1.12
CA VAL A 110 -2.30 2.54 0.52
C VAL A 110 -1.50 3.66 -0.15
N ALA A 111 -0.45 4.18 0.49
CA ALA A 111 0.43 5.21 -0.07
C ALA A 111 1.13 4.74 -1.36
N LEU A 112 1.72 3.53 -1.37
CA LEU A 112 2.32 2.92 -2.56
C LEU A 112 1.30 2.71 -3.69
N GLN A 113 0.08 2.32 -3.34
CA GLN A 113 -1.00 2.15 -4.31
C GLN A 113 -1.44 3.49 -4.92
N ILE A 114 -1.50 4.56 -4.13
CA ILE A 114 -1.74 5.92 -4.64
C ILE A 114 -0.58 6.33 -5.56
N MET A 115 0.69 6.18 -5.14
CA MET A 115 1.87 6.47 -5.99
C MET A 115 1.81 5.79 -7.37
N ARG A 116 1.25 4.58 -7.44
CA ARG A 116 1.09 3.80 -8.68
C ARG A 116 -0.04 4.29 -9.59
N ILE A 117 -0.97 5.10 -9.07
CA ILE A 117 -2.05 5.76 -9.81
C ILE A 117 -1.60 7.13 -10.34
N LEU A 118 -0.63 7.78 -9.69
CA LEU A 118 -0.05 9.07 -10.12
C LEU A 118 0.66 8.96 -11.47
N GLY A 119 0.61 10.05 -12.25
CA GLY A 119 1.31 10.13 -13.53
C GLY A 119 2.83 10.31 -13.35
N PRO A 120 3.61 10.24 -14.44
CA PRO A 120 5.04 10.54 -14.40
C PRO A 120 5.33 11.96 -13.88
N ASN A 121 4.45 12.93 -14.16
CA ASN A 121 4.69 14.35 -13.87
C ASN A 121 4.37 14.79 -12.43
N ASP A 122 3.67 13.97 -11.63
CA ASP A 122 3.17 14.36 -10.29
C ASP A 122 4.24 14.22 -9.18
N ASN A 123 5.46 14.69 -9.43
CA ASN A 123 6.63 14.43 -8.59
C ASN A 123 6.49 14.99 -7.16
N TRP A 124 5.91 16.18 -6.98
CA TRP A 124 5.61 16.74 -5.66
C TRP A 124 4.79 15.78 -4.78
N MET A 125 3.77 15.17 -5.39
CA MET A 125 2.83 14.30 -4.68
C MET A 125 3.46 12.93 -4.35
N LYS A 126 4.42 12.45 -5.15
CA LYS A 126 5.27 11.28 -4.84
C LYS A 126 6.22 11.57 -3.69
N TRP A 127 6.86 12.74 -3.66
CA TRP A 127 7.70 13.17 -2.54
C TRP A 127 6.91 13.24 -1.22
N LEU A 128 5.71 13.82 -1.27
CA LEU A 128 4.80 13.84 -0.12
C LEU A 128 4.43 12.42 0.35
N LEU A 129 4.08 11.51 -0.56
CA LEU A 129 3.75 10.12 -0.20
C LEU A 129 4.94 9.38 0.42
N TRP A 130 6.17 9.59 -0.08
CA TRP A 130 7.39 9.03 0.53
C TRP A 130 7.63 9.59 1.94
N PHE A 131 7.47 10.90 2.10
CA PHE A 131 7.56 11.56 3.40
C PHE A 131 6.51 10.99 4.40
N LEU A 132 5.25 10.80 3.98
CA LEU A 132 4.21 10.22 4.83
C LEU A 132 4.55 8.77 5.23
N MET A 133 5.06 7.94 4.31
CA MET A 133 5.46 6.56 4.61
C MET A 133 6.61 6.50 5.62
N ILE A 134 7.68 7.28 5.38
CA ILE A 134 8.87 7.29 6.23
C ILE A 134 8.55 7.86 7.61
N SER A 135 7.86 9.00 7.67
CA SER A 135 7.45 9.61 8.95
C SER A 135 6.52 8.70 9.76
N THR A 136 5.50 8.09 9.15
CA THR A 136 4.60 7.15 9.84
C THR A 136 5.38 5.97 10.42
N THR A 137 6.31 5.40 9.64
CA THR A 137 7.16 4.29 10.11
C THR A 137 8.04 4.70 11.28
N ILE A 138 8.64 5.90 11.23
CA ILE A 138 9.45 6.45 12.33
C ILE A 138 8.60 6.69 13.59
N PHE A 139 7.44 7.36 13.47
CA PHE A 139 6.56 7.63 14.61
C PHE A 139 6.04 6.33 15.25
N CYS A 140 5.67 5.33 14.45
CA CYS A 140 5.28 4.01 14.95
C CYS A 140 6.45 3.26 15.63
N GLY A 141 7.65 3.35 15.07
CA GLY A 141 8.85 2.77 15.69
C GLY A 141 9.22 3.43 17.02
N LEU A 142 9.09 4.75 17.11
CA LEU A 142 9.30 5.52 18.35
C LEU A 142 8.25 5.20 19.40
N ASP A 143 6.97 5.09 19.03
CA ASP A 143 5.87 4.73 19.95
C ASP A 143 6.11 3.34 20.57
N CYS A 144 6.47 2.34 19.75
CA CYS A 144 6.94 1.03 20.22
C CYS A 144 8.16 1.13 21.15
N LEU A 145 9.20 1.90 20.77
CA LEU A 145 10.43 2.02 21.55
C LEU A 145 10.19 2.65 22.92
N PHE A 146 9.53 3.81 22.98
CA PHE A 146 9.21 4.48 24.23
C PHE A 146 8.23 3.67 25.08
N GLY A 147 7.33 2.91 24.45
CA GLY A 147 6.46 1.96 25.12
C GLY A 147 7.20 0.94 26.00
N PHE A 148 8.33 0.39 25.55
CA PHE A 148 9.12 -0.58 26.32
C PHE A 148 10.25 0.02 27.17
N VAL A 149 10.86 1.13 26.74
CA VAL A 149 12.03 1.75 27.43
C VAL A 149 11.65 2.53 28.70
N GLN A 150 10.35 2.71 28.97
CA GLN A 150 9.85 3.41 30.16
C GLN A 150 10.24 2.79 31.53
N CYS A 151 10.71 1.53 31.55
CA CYS A 151 11.30 0.88 32.72
C CYS A 151 12.48 0.01 32.35
N ASP A 152 13.49 -0.02 33.22
CA ASP A 152 14.61 -0.97 33.16
C ASP A 152 14.53 -1.96 34.34
N PRO A 153 14.46 -3.28 34.10
CA PRO A 153 14.28 -3.94 32.80
C PRO A 153 12.83 -3.80 32.29
N PRO A 154 12.58 -3.87 30.96
CA PRO A 154 11.24 -3.78 30.38
C PRO A 154 10.23 -4.83 30.89
N ARG A 155 10.71 -5.91 31.50
CA ARG A 155 9.88 -6.91 32.18
C ARG A 155 9.07 -6.32 33.35
N ALA A 156 9.53 -5.23 33.94
CA ALA A 156 8.84 -4.52 35.03
C ALA A 156 7.49 -3.92 34.61
N LEU A 157 7.23 -3.74 33.31
CA LEU A 157 5.95 -3.26 32.78
C LEU A 157 4.78 -4.19 33.12
N TRP A 158 5.05 -5.48 33.29
CA TRP A 158 4.05 -6.49 33.64
C TRP A 158 4.42 -7.31 34.89
N GLU A 159 5.62 -7.15 35.47
CA GLU A 159 6.06 -7.83 36.70
C GLU A 159 6.58 -6.83 37.75
N PRO A 160 5.69 -6.09 38.44
CA PRO A 160 6.07 -4.96 39.29
C PRO A 160 6.85 -5.31 40.58
N TRP A 161 6.98 -6.60 40.94
CA TRP A 161 7.75 -7.03 42.12
C TRP A 161 9.25 -7.19 41.84
N ILE A 162 9.70 -7.19 40.58
CA ILE A 162 11.13 -7.28 40.29
C ILE A 162 11.80 -5.95 40.64
N PRO A 163 13.07 -5.93 41.08
CA PRO A 163 13.82 -4.68 41.22
C PRO A 163 13.87 -3.96 39.87
N HIS A 164 13.38 -2.72 39.81
CA HIS A 164 13.23 -1.97 38.57
C HIS A 164 13.41 -0.46 38.78
N THR A 165 13.82 0.22 37.71
CA THR A 165 13.84 1.68 37.61
C THR A 165 12.89 2.11 36.49
N CYS A 166 11.67 2.47 36.87
CA CYS A 166 10.70 3.08 35.95
C CYS A 166 10.82 4.61 35.96
N TRP A 167 10.42 5.26 34.87
CA TRP A 167 10.28 6.71 34.83
C TRP A 167 9.25 7.18 35.87
N ASN A 168 9.57 8.28 36.56
CA ASN A 168 8.75 8.84 37.64
C ASN A 168 7.32 9.15 37.14
N THR A 169 6.28 8.84 37.91
CA THR A 169 4.87 8.90 37.46
C THR A 169 4.46 10.25 36.85
N ASN A 170 4.99 11.37 37.36
CA ASN A 170 4.75 12.70 36.80
C ASN A 170 5.46 12.92 35.45
N VAL A 171 6.68 12.38 35.30
CA VAL A 171 7.39 12.36 34.02
C VAL A 171 6.62 11.47 33.06
N GLN A 172 6.28 10.24 33.45
CA GLN A 172 5.55 9.28 32.61
C GLN A 172 4.17 9.78 32.18
N ALA A 173 3.43 10.49 33.04
CA ALA A 173 2.15 11.09 32.69
C ALA A 173 2.28 12.26 31.70
N ASN A 174 3.26 13.15 31.89
CA ASN A 174 3.51 14.25 30.95
C ASN A 174 4.13 13.74 29.63
N PHE A 175 5.06 12.79 29.69
CA PHE A 175 5.64 12.12 28.52
C PHE A 175 4.58 11.35 27.74
N ALA A 176 3.69 10.58 28.38
CA ALA A 176 2.64 9.84 27.66
C ALA A 176 1.70 10.79 26.90
N ILE A 177 1.37 11.96 27.47
CA ILE A 177 0.58 12.98 26.76
C ILE A 177 1.32 13.48 25.52
N PHE A 178 2.58 13.88 25.61
CA PHE A 178 3.30 14.41 24.44
C PHE A 178 3.72 13.32 23.44
N ILE A 179 4.30 12.22 23.91
CA ILE A 179 4.86 11.14 23.09
C ILE A 179 3.80 10.20 22.52
N SER A 180 2.64 9.98 23.14
CA SER A 180 1.58 9.15 22.54
C SER A 180 0.55 9.97 21.78
N ALA A 181 0.27 11.23 22.17
CA ALA A 181 -0.66 12.06 21.39
C ALA A 181 -0.06 12.54 20.06
N LEU A 182 1.25 12.82 19.97
CA LEU A 182 1.87 13.26 18.71
C LEU A 182 1.82 12.16 17.61
N PRO A 183 2.25 10.90 17.82
CA PRO A 183 2.07 9.82 16.86
C PRO A 183 0.61 9.49 16.57
N THR A 184 -0.29 9.58 17.55
CA THR A 184 -1.72 9.34 17.31
C THR A 184 -2.34 10.43 16.42
N ALA A 185 -2.05 11.71 16.71
CA ALA A 185 -2.46 12.83 15.87
C ALA A 185 -1.80 12.78 14.49
N TRP A 186 -0.54 12.33 14.39
CA TRP A 186 0.12 12.10 13.11
C TRP A 186 -0.57 11.01 12.29
N ASN A 187 -0.95 9.88 12.91
CA ASN A 187 -1.70 8.82 12.22
C ASN A 187 -3.04 9.33 11.67
N VAL A 188 -3.81 10.07 12.48
CA VAL A 188 -5.06 10.74 12.04
C VAL A 188 -4.81 11.70 10.87
N LEU A 189 -3.75 12.52 10.94
CA LEU A 189 -3.37 13.44 9.88
C LEU A 189 -3.00 12.68 8.59
N VAL A 190 -2.24 11.59 8.69
CA VAL A 190 -1.85 10.74 7.56
C VAL A 190 -3.10 10.14 6.89
N ASP A 191 -4.09 9.66 7.65
CA ASP A 191 -5.34 9.15 7.08
C ASP A 191 -6.13 10.24 6.34
N LEU A 192 -6.26 11.44 6.92
CA LEU A 192 -6.92 12.59 6.27
C LEU A 192 -6.20 13.01 5.00
N VAL A 193 -4.86 13.04 5.01
CA VAL A 193 -4.07 13.40 3.82
C VAL A 193 -4.21 12.31 2.75
N LEU A 194 -4.06 11.02 3.09
CA LEU A 194 -4.26 9.92 2.14
C LEU A 194 -5.67 9.92 1.54
N ALA A 195 -6.70 10.33 2.29
CA ALA A 195 -8.07 10.51 1.82
C ALA A 195 -8.23 11.68 0.85
N ALA A 196 -7.56 12.80 1.12
CA ALA A 196 -7.65 14.03 0.34
C ALA A 196 -6.79 13.99 -0.94
N LEU A 197 -5.67 13.26 -0.92
CA LEU A 197 -4.74 13.13 -2.04
C LEU A 197 -5.39 12.73 -3.39
N PRO A 198 -6.33 11.78 -3.49
CA PRO A 198 -6.97 11.48 -4.77
C PRO A 198 -7.87 12.61 -5.32
N ILE A 199 -8.30 13.59 -4.50
CA ILE A 199 -9.28 14.62 -4.92
C ILE A 199 -8.78 15.46 -6.11
N PRO A 200 -7.58 16.07 -6.10
CA PRO A 200 -7.14 16.93 -7.21
C PRO A 200 -6.89 16.14 -8.50
N ILE A 201 -6.54 14.85 -8.40
CA ILE A 201 -6.36 13.95 -9.56
C ILE A 201 -7.71 13.74 -10.27
N ILE A 202 -8.79 13.48 -9.52
CA ILE A 202 -10.15 13.34 -10.06
C ILE A 202 -10.57 14.61 -10.79
N TRP A 203 -10.34 15.78 -10.18
CA TRP A 203 -10.82 17.06 -10.72
C TRP A 203 -10.11 17.47 -12.02
N ARG A 204 -8.88 17.00 -12.23
CA ARG A 204 -8.08 17.28 -13.43
C ARG A 204 -8.25 16.23 -14.55
N THR A 205 -8.84 15.07 -14.25
CA THR A 205 -8.88 13.92 -15.15
C THR A 205 -10.31 13.52 -15.48
N SER A 206 -10.62 13.30 -16.76
CA SER A 206 -11.90 12.77 -17.24
C SER A 206 -12.10 11.29 -16.88
N LEU A 207 -12.27 11.00 -15.59
CA LEU A 207 -12.49 9.66 -15.07
C LEU A 207 -13.84 9.09 -15.52
N THR A 208 -13.84 7.80 -15.89
CA THR A 208 -15.07 7.05 -16.13
C THR A 208 -15.93 6.98 -14.86
N LEU A 209 -17.25 6.82 -15.01
CA LEU A 209 -18.19 6.74 -13.88
C LEU A 209 -17.76 5.70 -12.82
N LYS A 210 -17.21 4.57 -13.25
CA LYS A 210 -16.70 3.50 -12.38
C LYS A 210 -15.45 3.92 -11.59
N GLN A 211 -14.53 4.66 -12.21
CA GLN A 211 -13.38 5.25 -11.51
C GLN A 211 -13.84 6.33 -10.52
N ARG A 212 -14.83 7.16 -10.88
CA ARG A 212 -15.42 8.17 -10.00
C ARG A 212 -16.02 7.53 -8.74
N ILE A 213 -16.86 6.51 -8.88
CA ILE A 213 -17.44 5.77 -7.75
C ILE A 213 -16.36 5.18 -6.85
N ALA A 214 -15.40 4.42 -7.41
CA ALA A 214 -14.32 3.81 -6.64
C ALA A 214 -13.48 4.86 -5.86
N THR A 215 -13.37 6.07 -6.37
CA THR A 215 -12.60 7.14 -5.72
C THR A 215 -13.45 7.90 -4.69
N CYS A 216 -14.75 8.06 -4.91
CA CYS A 216 -15.69 8.52 -3.88
C CYS A 216 -15.73 7.58 -2.66
N THR A 217 -15.66 6.25 -2.87
CA THR A 217 -15.60 5.29 -1.76
C THR A 217 -14.29 5.38 -0.96
N LEU A 218 -13.14 5.57 -1.61
CA LEU A 218 -11.85 5.81 -0.92
C LEU A 218 -11.90 7.10 -0.08
N LEU A 219 -12.44 8.16 -0.67
CA LEU A 219 -12.61 9.48 -0.07
C LEU A 219 -13.57 9.44 1.14
N GLY A 220 -14.55 8.53 1.16
CA GLY A 220 -15.41 8.30 2.32
C GLY A 220 -14.76 7.45 3.44
N LEU A 221 -13.90 6.49 3.10
CA LEU A 221 -13.27 5.58 4.08
C LEU A 221 -12.15 6.25 4.90
N GLY A 222 -11.41 7.19 4.30
CA GLY A 222 -10.33 7.88 5.01
C GLY A 222 -10.78 8.76 6.20
N PRO A 223 -11.82 9.61 6.06
CA PRO A 223 -12.40 10.34 7.18
C PRO A 223 -13.01 9.44 8.25
N LEU A 224 -13.47 8.23 7.91
CA LEU A 224 -13.93 7.24 8.89
C LEU A 224 -12.77 6.69 9.72
N ALA A 225 -11.64 6.33 9.10
CA ALA A 225 -10.43 5.95 9.83
C ALA A 225 -9.93 7.10 10.75
N ALA A 226 -9.89 8.33 10.22
CA ALA A 226 -9.52 9.51 11.00
C ALA A 226 -10.48 9.76 12.18
N ALA A 227 -11.79 9.55 12.01
CA ALA A 227 -12.77 9.66 13.08
C ALA A 227 -12.52 8.63 14.21
N PHE A 228 -12.19 7.38 13.87
CA PHE A 228 -11.82 6.36 14.86
C PHE A 228 -10.56 6.76 15.64
N GLY A 229 -9.54 7.29 14.94
CA GLY A 229 -8.34 7.82 15.59
C GLY A 229 -8.59 9.05 16.49
N LEU A 230 -9.52 9.94 16.13
CA LEU A 230 -9.94 11.06 16.99
C LEU A 230 -10.65 10.56 18.27
N VAL A 231 -11.53 9.57 18.13
CA VAL A 231 -12.20 8.92 19.28
C VAL A 231 -11.18 8.22 20.18
N LYS A 232 -10.17 7.57 19.59
CA LYS A 232 -9.05 6.96 20.32
C LYS A 232 -8.26 7.96 21.18
N ILE A 233 -8.02 9.19 20.68
CA ILE A 233 -7.37 10.26 21.46
C ILE A 233 -8.19 10.63 22.71
N GLN A 234 -9.53 10.69 22.60
CA GLN A 234 -10.40 10.98 23.74
C GLN A 234 -10.32 9.89 24.81
N TYR A 235 -10.38 8.61 24.42
CA TYR A 235 -10.22 7.50 25.37
C TYR A 235 -8.81 7.48 25.99
N LEU A 236 -7.75 7.70 25.20
CA LEU A 236 -6.38 7.75 25.70
C LEU A 236 -6.17 8.87 26.73
N ALA A 237 -6.84 10.02 26.58
CA ALA A 237 -6.83 11.08 27.57
C ALA A 237 -7.54 10.70 28.89
N GLY A 238 -8.50 9.78 28.83
CA GLY A 238 -9.23 9.23 29.99
C GLY A 238 -8.44 8.19 30.80
N LEU A 239 -7.46 7.51 30.19
CA LEU A 239 -6.61 6.47 30.83
C LEU A 239 -5.70 6.98 31.98
N LYS A 240 -5.78 8.25 32.35
CA LYS A 240 -5.03 8.83 33.49
C LYS A 240 -5.40 8.18 34.82
N GLU A 241 -6.65 7.71 34.99
CA GLU A 241 -7.04 6.86 36.11
C GLU A 241 -6.60 5.40 35.86
N ARG A 242 -5.42 5.03 36.38
CA ARG A 242 -4.86 3.68 36.29
C ARG A 242 -5.62 2.61 37.11
N SER A 243 -6.75 2.94 37.72
CA SER A 243 -7.50 2.07 38.62
C SER A 243 -8.07 0.82 37.94
N ASP A 244 -8.43 0.92 36.65
CA ASP A 244 -9.07 -0.17 35.90
C ASP A 244 -8.64 -0.18 34.41
N LEU A 245 -7.33 -0.31 34.18
CA LEU A 245 -6.72 -0.33 32.83
C LEU A 245 -7.47 -1.30 31.88
N THR A 246 -7.61 -2.56 32.28
CA THR A 246 -8.27 -3.63 31.49
C THR A 246 -9.68 -3.27 31.05
N TRP A 247 -10.43 -2.54 31.89
CA TRP A 247 -11.79 -2.11 31.56
C TRP A 247 -11.80 -0.95 30.55
N GLN A 248 -10.87 -0.01 30.65
CA GLN A 248 -10.81 1.10 29.70
C GLN A 248 -10.22 0.69 28.33
N THR A 249 -9.24 -0.22 28.29
CA THR A 249 -8.59 -0.63 27.03
C THR A 249 -9.54 -1.36 26.07
N TYR A 250 -10.64 -1.95 26.53
CA TYR A 250 -11.67 -2.55 25.65
C TYR A 250 -12.08 -1.62 24.50
N ASN A 251 -12.38 -0.34 24.79
CA ASN A 251 -12.78 0.62 23.77
C ASN A 251 -11.61 0.92 22.82
N LEU A 252 -10.39 1.04 23.34
CA LEU A 252 -9.19 1.26 22.52
C LEU A 252 -8.93 0.10 21.55
N TYR A 253 -9.19 -1.16 21.95
CA TYR A 253 -9.13 -2.31 21.05
C TYR A 253 -10.19 -2.22 19.96
N VAL A 254 -11.47 -2.02 20.30
CA VAL A 254 -12.55 -1.92 19.30
C VAL A 254 -12.22 -0.85 18.25
N TRP A 255 -11.92 0.38 18.66
CA TRP A 255 -11.64 1.47 17.72
C TRP A 255 -10.35 1.24 16.91
N SER A 256 -9.29 0.67 17.51
CA SER A 256 -8.04 0.38 16.78
C SER A 256 -8.18 -0.80 15.81
N GLY A 257 -8.97 -1.82 16.15
CA GLY A 257 -9.31 -2.93 15.26
C GLY A 257 -10.06 -2.44 14.04
N SER A 258 -11.14 -1.70 14.26
CA SER A 258 -11.96 -1.12 13.18
C SER A 258 -11.20 -0.10 12.32
N GLU A 259 -10.27 0.68 12.88
CA GLU A 259 -9.38 1.56 12.11
C GLU A 259 -8.48 0.75 11.16
N LEU A 260 -7.82 -0.30 11.66
CA LEU A 260 -6.96 -1.16 10.85
C LEU A 260 -7.76 -1.94 9.79
N PHE A 261 -8.95 -2.41 10.14
CA PHE A 261 -9.90 -3.01 9.20
C PHE A 261 -10.27 -2.04 8.07
N VAL A 262 -10.65 -0.79 8.37
CA VAL A 262 -10.99 0.22 7.36
C VAL A 262 -9.80 0.53 6.44
N ILE A 263 -8.58 0.57 6.96
CA ILE A 263 -7.35 0.76 6.16
C ILE A 263 -7.17 -0.40 5.16
N ILE A 264 -7.37 -1.66 5.59
CA ILE A 264 -7.29 -2.83 4.70
C ILE A 264 -8.37 -2.76 3.62
N ILE A 265 -9.63 -2.47 3.98
CA ILE A 265 -10.73 -2.34 3.02
C ILE A 265 -10.46 -1.20 2.03
N CYS A 266 -10.01 -0.04 2.50
CA CYS A 266 -9.65 1.11 1.68
C CYS A 266 -8.61 0.72 0.61
N GLY A 267 -7.51 0.08 1.01
CA GLY A 267 -6.51 -0.41 0.06
C GLY A 267 -7.00 -1.54 -0.87
N CYS A 268 -8.09 -2.24 -0.55
CA CYS A 268 -8.64 -3.27 -1.44
C CYS A 268 -9.55 -2.70 -2.55
N VAL A 269 -10.08 -1.47 -2.41
CA VAL A 269 -11.00 -0.88 -3.40
C VAL A 269 -10.36 -0.66 -4.79
N PRO A 270 -9.15 -0.10 -4.97
CA PRO A 270 -8.63 0.22 -6.31
C PRO A 270 -8.38 -1.00 -7.22
N PRO A 271 -7.85 -2.14 -6.73
CA PRO A 271 -7.64 -3.35 -7.55
C PRO A 271 -8.91 -4.12 -7.90
N MET A 272 -10.06 -3.82 -7.29
CA MET A 272 -11.34 -4.48 -7.63
C MET A 272 -11.92 -3.97 -8.96
N ARG A 273 -11.41 -2.86 -9.53
CA ARG A 273 -11.83 -2.29 -10.82
C ARG A 273 -11.94 -3.33 -11.98
N PRO A 274 -10.90 -4.11 -12.33
CA PRO A 274 -10.96 -5.12 -13.41
C PRO A 274 -11.97 -6.26 -13.17
N ILE A 275 -12.29 -6.57 -11.90
CA ILE A 275 -13.27 -7.60 -11.54
C ILE A 275 -14.66 -7.14 -11.97
N PHE A 276 -15.05 -5.93 -11.57
CA PHE A 276 -16.36 -5.37 -11.95
C PHE A 276 -16.49 -5.13 -13.46
N THR A 277 -15.42 -4.81 -14.18
CA THR A 277 -15.51 -4.72 -15.66
C THR A 277 -15.70 -6.08 -16.30
N ASN A 278 -15.10 -7.15 -15.80
CA ASN A 278 -15.23 -8.48 -16.43
C ASN A 278 -16.52 -9.21 -16.03
N LEU A 279 -17.02 -9.03 -14.80
CA LEU A 279 -18.30 -9.59 -14.37
C LEU A 279 -19.51 -8.84 -14.95
N PHE A 280 -19.51 -7.50 -14.97
CA PHE A 280 -20.66 -6.71 -15.42
C PHE A 280 -20.53 -6.16 -16.86
N GLY A 281 -19.34 -6.18 -17.45
CA GLY A 281 -19.11 -5.70 -18.83
C GLY A 281 -19.45 -6.70 -19.94
N ARG A 282 -19.78 -7.96 -19.59
CA ARG A 282 -20.08 -9.02 -20.56
C ARG A 282 -21.47 -8.93 -21.21
N LYS A 283 -22.09 -7.74 -21.19
CA LYS A 283 -23.36 -7.40 -21.86
C LYS A 283 -23.20 -6.21 -22.82
N SER A 284 -22.22 -6.28 -23.73
CA SER A 284 -22.21 -5.49 -24.98
C SER A 284 -21.37 -6.13 -26.07
N GLN A 285 -21.72 -7.37 -26.41
CA GLN A 285 -21.50 -7.91 -27.76
C GLN A 285 -22.81 -8.53 -28.22
N PHE A 286 -23.81 -7.68 -28.50
CA PHE A 286 -24.91 -8.09 -29.35
C PHE A 286 -24.42 -8.04 -30.80
N THR A 287 -24.39 -9.21 -31.43
CA THR A 287 -24.07 -9.41 -32.85
C THR A 287 -25.03 -8.63 -33.74
N GLY A 288 -24.64 -7.42 -34.14
CA GLY A 288 -25.21 -6.70 -35.27
C GLY A 288 -24.38 -6.98 -36.52
N TYR A 289 -24.66 -8.09 -37.19
CA TYR A 289 -24.10 -8.39 -38.52
C TYR A 289 -24.75 -7.47 -39.55
N TYR A 290 -24.23 -6.24 -39.68
CA TYR A 290 -24.50 -5.39 -40.83
C TYR A 290 -23.48 -5.70 -41.91
N GLU A 291 -23.87 -6.66 -42.75
CA GLU A 291 -23.14 -7.00 -43.95
C GLU A 291 -23.11 -5.82 -44.92
N SER A 292 -22.01 -5.76 -45.67
CA SER A 292 -21.64 -4.72 -46.63
C SER A 292 -22.75 -4.27 -47.58
N SER A 293 -22.93 -2.95 -47.72
CA SER A 293 -23.27 -2.36 -49.03
C SER A 293 -22.51 -1.04 -49.26
N SER A 294 -21.16 -1.10 -49.18
CA SER A 294 -20.32 0.00 -49.65
C SER A 294 -20.44 0.13 -51.18
N GLY A 295 -21.34 0.99 -51.64
CA GLY A 295 -21.56 1.28 -53.06
C GLY A 295 -20.38 1.99 -53.72
N TYR A 296 -19.33 1.23 -54.05
CA TYR A 296 -18.17 1.75 -54.76
C TYR A 296 -18.50 1.97 -56.24
N LYS A 297 -18.78 3.23 -56.61
CA LYS A 297 -19.04 3.62 -58.01
C LYS A 297 -17.79 3.40 -58.85
N ARG A 298 -17.77 2.31 -59.61
CA ARG A 298 -16.72 1.92 -60.55
C ARG A 298 -16.74 2.81 -61.80
N GLN A 299 -16.06 3.97 -61.76
CA GLN A 299 -15.83 4.77 -62.96
C GLN A 299 -14.72 4.14 -63.82
N HIS A 300 -15.12 3.52 -64.93
CA HIS A 300 -14.22 3.06 -65.98
C HIS A 300 -13.75 4.26 -66.82
N ASN A 301 -12.52 4.73 -66.60
CA ASN A 301 -11.83 5.61 -67.55
C ASN A 301 -11.00 4.75 -68.51
N TYR A 302 -11.46 4.65 -69.76
CA TYR A 302 -10.69 4.02 -70.82
C TYR A 302 -9.52 4.92 -71.22
N LYS A 303 -8.29 4.55 -70.84
CA LYS A 303 -7.09 5.04 -71.53
C LYS A 303 -6.79 4.11 -72.71
N LEU A 304 -7.00 4.64 -73.91
CA LEU A 304 -6.64 4.01 -75.17
C LEU A 304 -5.15 4.28 -75.43
N SER A 305 -4.31 3.25 -75.36
CA SER A 305 -2.89 3.33 -75.75
C SER A 305 -2.51 2.13 -76.61
N THR A 306 -2.70 2.31 -77.92
CA THR A 306 -1.87 1.79 -79.03
C THR A 306 -0.97 0.58 -78.74
N LEU A 307 -1.38 -0.59 -79.23
CA LEU A 307 -0.46 -1.68 -79.57
C LEU A 307 0.13 -1.41 -80.97
N GLY A 308 1.44 -1.62 -81.15
CA GLY A 308 2.11 -1.51 -82.45
C GLY A 308 2.56 -2.88 -82.99
N SER A 309 2.74 -2.98 -84.31
CA SER A 309 3.51 -4.05 -84.97
C SER A 309 3.59 -3.82 -86.50
N SER A 310 4.76 -3.43 -87.03
CA SER A 310 5.31 -3.95 -88.31
C SER A 310 6.71 -3.37 -88.62
N GLN A 311 7.64 -4.30 -88.86
CA GLN A 311 9.05 -4.24 -89.31
C GLN A 311 9.30 -3.58 -90.70
N PRO A 312 10.55 -3.52 -91.26
CA PRO A 312 11.93 -3.53 -90.67
C PRO A 312 13.01 -2.65 -91.41
N VAL A 313 14.30 -2.81 -91.02
CA VAL A 313 15.57 -2.56 -91.76
C VAL A 313 15.91 -1.13 -92.25
N GLN A 314 16.97 -0.52 -91.68
CA GLN A 314 18.21 -0.25 -92.45
C GLN A 314 19.45 -0.01 -91.56
N SER A 315 20.61 -0.41 -92.08
CA SER A 315 21.95 -0.32 -91.51
C SER A 315 22.63 1.00 -91.83
N GLN A 316 23.50 1.49 -90.94
CA GLN A 316 24.77 2.06 -91.37
C GLN A 316 25.82 2.00 -90.26
N ASP A 317 27.00 1.51 -90.63
CA ASP A 317 28.21 1.41 -89.82
C ASP A 317 28.91 2.77 -89.71
N GLU A 318 29.68 2.98 -88.64
CA GLU A 318 30.98 3.64 -88.76
C GLU A 318 31.89 3.31 -87.56
N ASP A 319 33.13 2.95 -87.91
CA ASP A 319 34.22 2.46 -87.06
C ASP A 319 34.67 3.48 -85.99
N THR A 320 35.43 3.13 -84.94
CA THR A 320 36.87 2.85 -85.05
C THR A 320 37.47 2.17 -83.80
N GLU A 321 38.48 1.34 -84.05
CA GLU A 321 39.47 0.71 -83.16
C GLU A 321 39.88 1.52 -81.91
N ALA A 322 40.04 0.97 -80.70
CA ALA A 322 40.80 -0.19 -80.18
C ALA A 322 42.23 0.15 -79.69
N LEU A 323 42.59 -0.43 -78.51
CA LEU A 323 43.92 -0.81 -77.97
C LEU A 323 43.87 -0.76 -76.42
N HIS A 324 43.82 -1.92 -75.74
CA HIS A 324 44.94 -2.59 -75.03
C HIS A 324 45.48 -1.80 -73.81
N SER A 325 45.66 -2.33 -72.59
CA SER A 325 45.89 -3.71 -72.09
C SER A 325 45.95 -3.70 -70.52
N ARG A 326 45.97 -4.77 -69.70
CA ARG A 326 45.64 -6.23 -69.78
C ARG A 326 45.91 -6.89 -68.39
N VAL A 327 44.98 -7.70 -67.84
CA VAL A 327 45.17 -8.77 -66.78
C VAL A 327 45.57 -8.29 -65.36
N GLU A 328 45.16 -8.84 -64.21
CA GLU A 328 44.05 -9.74 -63.73
C GLU A 328 43.98 -9.59 -62.19
N GLY A 329 42.83 -9.89 -61.54
CA GLY A 329 42.76 -10.01 -60.06
C GLY A 329 41.35 -9.83 -59.48
N PRO A 330 40.83 -10.77 -58.65
CA PRO A 330 39.42 -10.75 -58.22
C PRO A 330 39.20 -10.11 -56.84
N GLY A 331 37.94 -9.73 -56.55
CA GLY A 331 37.45 -9.49 -55.18
C GLY A 331 36.66 -8.19 -54.99
N SER A 332 35.42 -8.31 -54.52
CA SER A 332 34.48 -7.20 -54.32
C SER A 332 34.83 -6.25 -53.15
N HIS A 333 34.44 -4.98 -53.28
CA HIS A 333 34.80 -3.84 -52.43
C HIS A 333 34.16 -3.77 -51.02
N LEU A 334 34.85 -3.04 -50.12
CA LEU A 334 34.36 -2.36 -48.90
C LEU A 334 34.95 -0.92 -48.87
N PRO A 335 34.27 0.12 -48.32
CA PRO A 335 34.55 0.66 -46.94
C PRO A 335 33.31 1.38 -46.28
N GLN A 336 33.44 2.30 -45.32
CA GLN A 336 33.75 2.12 -43.87
C GLN A 336 33.39 3.36 -43.01
N SER A 337 32.47 3.25 -42.02
CA SER A 337 32.28 4.21 -40.91
C SER A 337 31.58 3.51 -39.71
N ARG A 338 32.15 3.42 -38.49
CA ARG A 338 32.32 4.40 -37.37
C ARG A 338 30.98 4.93 -36.79
N PHE A 339 30.72 5.01 -35.46
CA PHE A 339 31.59 4.96 -34.25
C PHE A 339 30.79 4.69 -32.94
N SER A 340 31.43 4.15 -31.88
CA SER A 340 31.04 4.10 -30.42
C SER A 340 29.68 3.50 -29.98
N GLU A 341 29.47 2.97 -28.75
CA GLU A 341 30.32 2.86 -27.54
C GLU A 341 29.92 1.62 -26.69
N ASN A 342 30.77 1.14 -25.78
CA ASN A 342 30.64 -0.18 -25.13
C ASN A 342 30.88 -0.14 -23.60
N ALA A 343 30.28 -1.08 -22.85
CA ALA A 343 30.63 -1.57 -21.49
C ALA A 343 30.87 -0.54 -20.34
N ILE A 344 30.12 -0.53 -19.22
CA ILE A 344 30.02 -1.53 -18.12
C ILE A 344 31.32 -1.65 -17.26
N TYR A 345 31.12 -1.77 -15.94
CA TYR A 345 32.06 -2.03 -14.83
C TYR A 345 32.70 -0.81 -14.12
N ARG A 346 32.26 -0.59 -12.87
CA ARG A 346 33.08 -0.04 -11.77
C ARG A 346 32.72 -0.75 -10.47
N GLU A 347 33.64 -1.57 -9.98
CA GLU A 347 33.63 -2.02 -8.58
C GLU A 347 34.26 -0.96 -7.66
N VAL A 348 33.98 -1.13 -6.36
CA VAL A 348 34.45 -0.29 -5.26
C VAL A 348 35.80 -0.82 -4.76
N ASN A 349 36.78 0.04 -4.53
CA ASN A 349 37.52 -0.06 -3.26
C ASN A 349 38.19 1.23 -2.77
N ILE A 350 38.36 1.26 -1.46
CA ILE A 350 38.80 2.39 -0.63
C ILE A 350 40.33 2.36 -0.46
N SER A 351 40.96 3.53 -0.36
CA SER A 351 42.33 3.66 0.19
C SER A 351 42.43 4.87 1.12
N ILE A 352 43.19 4.69 2.19
CA ILE A 352 43.25 5.57 3.37
C ILE A 352 44.24 6.71 3.16
N GLU A 353 43.88 7.90 3.63
CA GLU A 353 44.73 9.09 3.66
C GLU A 353 45.67 9.07 4.86
N ASN A 354 46.98 9.18 4.62
CA ASN A 354 48.01 9.45 5.62
C ASN A 354 48.93 10.56 5.10
N GLY A 355 48.73 11.77 5.58
CA GLY A 355 49.61 12.91 5.27
C GLY A 355 50.86 12.94 6.17
N PRO A 356 51.97 13.57 5.71
CA PRO A 356 53.07 13.91 6.60
C PRO A 356 53.44 15.41 6.60
N LYS A 357 53.74 15.90 7.81
CA LYS A 357 54.40 17.17 8.21
C LYS A 357 53.51 18.42 8.34
#